data_AF-A0A3D8L6M6-F1
#
_entry.id   AF-A0A3D8L6M6-F1
#
_cell.length_a   1.000
_cell.length_b   1.000
_cell.length_c   1.000
_cell.angle_alpha   90.00
_cell.angle_beta   90.00
_cell.angle_gamma   90.00
#
_symmetry.space_group_name_H-M   'P 1'
#
loop_
_entity.id
_entity.type
_entity.pdbx_description
1 polymer ?
#
loop_
_entity_poly.entity_id
_entity_poly.type
_entity_poly.pdbx_seq_one_letter_code
_entity_poly.pdbx_strand_id
1 'polypeptide(L)'
;MSEENIMADESQVQHMFLHVESSDAVCMLNIAGHPYRLRELVFMMIENGCRVVKSSAEAYKTFDFDKETVEVYDFLTSIIKAKFLP
;
A
#
# COMPACT_ATOMS: atom_id res chain seq x y z
N MET A 1 18.80 -14.90 -13.79
CA MET A 1 17.37 -14.95 -14.15
C MET A 1 16.96 -13.54 -14.48
N SER A 2 16.58 -13.28 -15.73
CA SER A 2 16.24 -11.93 -16.20
C SER A 2 15.01 -11.40 -15.46
N GLU A 3 15.00 -10.09 -15.22
CA GLU A 3 13.86 -9.39 -14.60
C GLU A 3 12.54 -9.66 -15.35
N GLU A 4 12.61 -9.95 -16.65
CA GLU A 4 11.48 -10.36 -17.50
C GLU A 4 10.71 -11.59 -16.98
N ASN A 5 11.37 -12.56 -16.30
CA ASN A 5 10.65 -13.73 -15.78
C ASN A 5 9.87 -13.44 -14.50
N ILE A 6 10.29 -12.45 -13.70
CA ILE A 6 9.56 -11.99 -12.51
C ILE A 6 8.29 -11.24 -12.94
N MET A 7 8.34 -10.65 -14.13
CA MET A 7 7.27 -9.87 -14.71
C MET A 7 6.14 -10.72 -15.30
N ALA A 8 6.40 -11.99 -15.64
CA ALA A 8 5.42 -12.90 -16.23
C ALA A 8 4.79 -13.88 -15.22
N ASP A 9 5.25 -13.89 -13.97
CA ASP A 9 4.83 -14.86 -12.96
C ASP A 9 3.71 -14.29 -12.07
N GLU A 10 2.47 -14.45 -12.55
CA GLU A 10 1.25 -14.03 -11.83
C GLU A 10 1.09 -14.70 -10.45
N SER A 11 1.86 -15.76 -10.14
CA SER A 11 1.83 -16.41 -8.84
C SER A 11 2.65 -15.67 -7.76
N GLN A 12 3.46 -14.67 -8.14
CA GLN A 12 4.24 -13.90 -7.18
C GLN A 12 3.38 -12.87 -6.46
N VAL A 13 3.14 -13.13 -5.17
CA VAL A 13 2.51 -12.19 -4.25
C VAL A 13 3.58 -11.59 -3.35
N GLN A 14 3.63 -10.25 -3.30
CA GLN A 14 4.44 -9.51 -2.36
C GLN A 14 3.56 -8.83 -1.32
N HIS A 15 4.09 -8.76 -0.10
CA HIS A 15 3.47 -8.03 1.00
C HIS A 15 4.26 -6.76 1.30
N MET A 16 3.56 -5.65 1.52
CA MET A 16 4.16 -4.36 1.80
C MET A 16 3.33 -3.59 2.84
N PHE A 17 4.03 -2.93 3.75
CA PHE A 17 3.44 -1.92 4.63
C PHE A 17 3.85 -0.54 4.14
N LEU A 18 2.88 0.37 4.01
CA LEU A 18 3.12 1.75 3.61
C LEU A 18 2.58 2.72 4.65
N HIS A 19 3.34 3.80 4.86
CA HIS A 19 2.88 5.00 5.51
C HIS A 19 2.63 6.04 4.42
N VAL A 20 1.42 6.56 4.35
CA VAL A 20 0.95 7.46 3.29
C VAL A 20 0.37 8.71 3.95
N GLU A 21 0.91 9.88 3.62
CA GLU A 21 0.44 11.17 4.14
C GLU A 21 -0.16 12.00 3.00
N SER A 22 -1.36 12.53 3.20
CA SER A 22 -2.00 13.55 2.36
C SER A 22 -2.20 14.84 3.16
N SER A 23 -2.84 15.84 2.57
CA SER A 23 -3.15 17.10 3.26
C SER A 23 -4.20 16.96 4.37
N ASP A 24 -5.03 15.92 4.29
CA ASP A 24 -6.23 15.72 5.11
C ASP A 24 -6.23 14.40 5.90
N ALA A 25 -5.27 13.51 5.64
CA ALA A 25 -5.19 12.22 6.32
C ALA A 25 -3.76 11.67 6.40
N VAL A 26 -3.57 10.83 7.41
CA VAL A 26 -2.42 9.93 7.54
C VAL A 26 -2.94 8.51 7.50
N CYS A 27 -2.39 7.71 6.59
CA CYS A 27 -2.84 6.35 6.33
C CYS A 27 -1.70 5.34 6.52
N MET A 28 -2.03 4.21 7.14
CA MET A 28 -1.18 3.04 7.21
C MET A 28 -1.83 1.91 6.41
N LEU A 29 -1.11 1.40 5.42
CA LEU A 29 -1.61 0.38 4.50
C LEU A 29 -0.86 -0.93 4.71
N ASN A 30 -1.59 -2.04 4.72
CA ASN A 30 -1.08 -3.40 4.60
C ASN A 30 -1.57 -3.96 3.27
N ILE A 31 -0.64 -4.21 2.36
CA ILE A 31 -0.95 -4.47 0.96
C ILE A 31 -0.33 -5.80 0.56
N ALA A 32 -1.11 -6.63 -0.13
CA ALA A 32 -0.66 -7.87 -0.74
C ALA A 32 -1.04 -7.87 -2.22
N GLY A 33 -0.10 -8.14 -3.11
CA GLY A 33 -0.41 -8.21 -4.53
C GLY A 33 0.78 -8.47 -5.43
N HIS A 34 0.52 -8.51 -6.73
CA HIS A 34 1.57 -8.67 -7.73
C HIS A 34 2.56 -7.49 -7.68
N PRO A 35 3.89 -7.70 -7.80
CA PRO A 35 4.89 -6.63 -7.72
C PRO A 35 4.64 -5.43 -8.64
N TYR A 36 4.00 -5.66 -9.78
CA TYR A 36 3.61 -4.58 -10.69
C TYR A 36 2.45 -3.73 -10.19
N ARG A 37 1.40 -4.38 -9.68
CA ARG A 37 0.24 -3.67 -9.13
C ARG A 37 0.64 -2.85 -7.92
N LEU A 38 1.55 -3.36 -7.09
CA LEU A 38 2.13 -2.61 -5.97
C LEU A 38 2.89 -1.36 -6.45
N ARG A 39 3.70 -1.49 -7.51
CA ARG A 39 4.43 -0.35 -8.09
C ARG A 39 3.49 0.69 -8.71
N GLU A 40 2.50 0.24 -9.46
CA GLU A 40 1.47 1.10 -10.07
C GLU A 40 0.68 1.86 -9.00
N LEU A 41 0.26 1.17 -7.93
CA LEU A 41 -0.42 1.78 -6.79
C LEU A 41 0.42 2.89 -6.13
N VAL A 42 1.69 2.60 -5.82
CA VAL A 42 2.59 3.59 -5.21
C VAL A 42 2.79 4.79 -6.14
N PHE A 43 2.96 4.55 -7.44
CA PHE A 43 3.08 5.61 -8.44
C PHE A 43 1.83 6.49 -8.46
N MET A 44 0.63 5.90 -8.51
CA MET A 44 -0.63 6.65 -8.48
C MET A 44 -0.81 7.46 -7.19
N MET A 45 -0.41 6.93 -6.03
CA MET A 45 -0.46 7.69 -4.78
C MET A 45 0.41 8.94 -4.83
N ILE A 46 1.63 8.82 -5.36
CA ILE A 46 2.57 9.94 -5.51
C ILE A 46 2.02 10.97 -6.50
N GLU A 47 1.50 10.54 -7.66
CA GLU A 47 0.88 11.42 -8.65
C GLU A 47 -0.34 12.18 -8.11
N ASN A 48 -1.08 11.57 -7.17
CA ASN A 48 -2.20 12.22 -6.47
C ASN A 48 -1.76 13.12 -5.29
N GLY A 49 -0.45 13.38 -5.14
CA GLY A 49 0.09 14.30 -4.15
C GLY A 49 0.34 13.71 -2.76
N CYS A 50 0.26 12.38 -2.61
CA CYS A 50 0.59 11.73 -1.35
C CYS A 50 2.09 11.56 -1.17
N ARG A 51 2.56 11.71 0.07
CA ARG A 51 3.90 11.27 0.47
C ARG A 51 3.82 9.80 0.89
N VAL A 52 4.57 8.94 0.20
CA VAL A 52 4.57 7.49 0.45
C VAL A 52 5.92 7.05 0.97
N VAL A 53 5.93 6.35 2.11
CA VAL A 53 7.15 5.78 2.72
C VAL A 53 6.89 4.31 3.07
N LYS A 54 7.86 3.44 2.78
CA LYS A 54 7.78 2.04 3.22
C LYS A 54 7.83 1.97 4.73
N SER A 55 6.93 1.20 5.32
CA SER A 55 6.78 1.04 6.76
C SER A 55 6.94 -0.41 7.20
N SER A 56 6.53 -0.71 8.43
CA SER A 56 6.64 -2.04 9.05
C SER A 56 5.31 -2.55 9.59
N ALA A 57 5.23 -3.86 9.80
CA ALA A 57 4.07 -4.50 10.42
C ALA A 57 3.82 -3.99 11.84
N GLU A 58 4.88 -3.63 12.57
CA GLU A 58 4.76 -3.12 13.94
C GLU A 58 4.09 -1.74 13.94
N ALA A 59 4.61 -0.81 13.12
CA ALA A 59 4.02 0.51 12.96
C ALA A 59 2.55 0.44 12.54
N TYR A 60 2.18 -0.51 11.67
CA TYR A 60 0.80 -0.71 11.23
C TYR A 60 -0.14 -1.19 12.36
N LYS A 61 0.36 -2.04 13.26
CA LYS A 61 -0.42 -2.58 14.38
C LYS A 61 -0.67 -1.52 15.45
N THR A 62 0.33 -0.69 15.74
CA THR A 62 0.28 0.33 16.79
C THR A 62 -0.26 1.67 16.31
N PHE A 63 -0.56 1.81 15.02
CA PHE A 63 -1.13 3.03 14.46
C PHE A 63 -2.52 3.30 15.03
N ASP A 64 -2.71 4.51 15.55
CA ASP A 64 -3.99 5.04 16.01
C ASP A 64 -4.77 5.58 14.80
N PHE A 65 -6.02 5.16 14.62
CA PHE A 65 -6.81 5.45 13.42
C PHE A 65 -8.28 5.70 13.75
N ASP A 66 -8.92 6.50 12.91
CA ASP A 66 -10.36 6.79 13.02
C ASP A 66 -11.19 5.75 12.26
N LYS A 67 -10.66 5.26 11.12
CA LYS A 67 -11.37 4.32 10.24
C LYS A 67 -10.44 3.25 9.66
N GLU A 68 -10.96 2.04 9.54
CA GLU A 68 -10.33 0.94 8.80
C GLU A 68 -11.24 0.50 7.65
N THR A 69 -10.65 0.24 6.48
CA THR A 69 -11.32 -0.26 5.28
C THR A 69 -10.48 -1.37 4.65
N VAL A 70 -11.15 -2.35 4.03
CA VAL A 70 -10.54 -3.36 3.18
C VAL A 70 -10.96 -3.12 1.74
N GLU A 71 -10.00 -3.08 0.83
CA GLU A 71 -10.21 -2.95 -0.60
C GLU A 71 -9.59 -4.15 -1.33
N VAL A 72 -10.35 -4.73 -2.27
CA VAL A 72 -9.91 -5.87 -3.07
C VAL A 72 -10.12 -5.54 -4.54
N TYR A 73 -9.03 -5.58 -5.29
CA TYR A 73 -8.96 -5.40 -6.73
C TYR A 73 -8.21 -6.59 -7.34
N ASP A 74 -8.35 -6.83 -8.64
CA ASP A 74 -7.69 -7.96 -9.30
C ASP A 74 -6.18 -7.97 -8.97
N PHE A 75 -5.73 -9.05 -8.32
CA PHE A 75 -4.34 -9.28 -7.89
C PHE A 75 -3.78 -8.27 -6.87
N LEU A 76 -4.65 -7.54 -6.16
CA LEU A 76 -4.28 -6.57 -5.14
C LEU A 76 -5.31 -6.54 -3.99
N THR A 77 -4.86 -6.78 -2.76
CA THR A 77 -5.65 -6.61 -1.55
C THR A 77 -4.98 -5.59 -0.64
N SER A 78 -5.76 -4.64 -0.14
CA SER A 78 -5.29 -3.55 0.71
C SER A 78 -6.16 -3.46 1.97
N ILE A 79 -5.53 -3.42 3.14
CA ILE A 79 -6.18 -3.03 4.39
C ILE A 79 -5.63 -1.67 4.79
N ILE A 80 -6.51 -0.69 4.89
CA ILE A 80 -6.18 0.73 5.04
C ILE A 80 -6.70 1.21 6.38
N LYS A 81 -5.80 1.70 7.23
CA LYS A 81 -6.13 2.43 8.46
C LYS A 81 -5.89 3.91 8.24
N ALA A 82 -6.91 4.74 8.41
CA ALA A 82 -6.86 6.17 8.15
C ALA A 82 -7.11 6.96 9.45
N LYS A 83 -6.28 7.99 9.66
CA LYS A 83 -6.45 9.02 10.68
C LYS A 83 -6.62 10.36 9.98
N PHE A 84 -7.73 11.05 10.23
CA PHE A 84 -8.04 12.32 9.58
C PHE A 84 -7.39 13.48 10.33
N LEU A 85 -6.86 14.43 9.57
CA LEU A 85 -6.25 15.64 10.11
C LEU A 85 -7.34 16.71 10.36
N PRO A 86 -7.22 17.50 11.45
CA PRO A 86 -8.18 18.55 11.78
C PRO A 86 -8.22 19.71 10.77
#